data_AF-A0AAJ6JF83-F1
#
_entry.id   AF-A0AAJ6JF83-F1
#
_cell.length_a   1.000
_cell.length_b   1.000
_cell.length_c   1.000
_cell.angle_alpha   90.00
_cell.angle_beta   90.00
_cell.angle_gamma   90.00
#
_symmetry.space_group_name_H-M   'P 1'
#
loop_
_entity.id
_entity.type
_entity.pdbx_description
1 polymer ?
#
loop_
_entity_poly.entity_id
_entity_poly.type
_entity_poly.pdbx_seq_one_letter_code
_entity_poly.pdbx_strand_id
1 'polypeptide(L)'
;MAVAAIFDVTRFSINTDVERLIAQDLPWHERQIAFTQTFPQKGISAVVTAPTPENAEQATDALAQSLKKNPNLFPRVAQPDSGDFFDRNQLLLASTSDVRRTVAGLIQAEPVLSELSRDTTLRGVMNVLSFAAGEVRRGRLKLDQLKWPLIN
;
A
#
# COMPACT_ATOMS: atom_id res chain seq x y z
N MET A 1 -43.49 32.72 -21.49
CA MET A 1 -42.58 33.11 -20.40
C MET A 1 -42.75 32.24 -19.16
N ALA A 2 -43.88 32.29 -18.43
CA ALA A 2 -44.07 31.50 -17.20
C ALA A 2 -44.00 29.97 -17.40
N VAL A 3 -44.61 29.44 -18.47
CA VAL A 3 -44.57 28.00 -18.80
C VAL A 3 -43.16 27.52 -19.12
N ALA A 4 -42.37 28.33 -19.85
CA ALA A 4 -40.98 28.01 -20.16
C ALA A 4 -40.09 28.03 -18.89
N ALA A 5 -40.30 29.01 -18.01
CA ALA A 5 -39.59 29.09 -16.73
C ALA A 5 -39.92 27.90 -15.80
N ILE A 6 -41.18 27.47 -15.74
CA ILE A 6 -41.58 26.27 -14.97
C ILE A 6 -40.96 25.01 -15.56
N PHE A 7 -40.93 24.89 -16.89
CA PHE A 7 -40.29 23.77 -17.56
C PHE A 7 -38.79 23.72 -17.25
N ASP A 8 -38.08 24.85 -17.36
CA ASP A 8 -36.66 24.92 -17.01
C ASP A 8 -36.44 24.57 -15.54
N VAL A 9 -37.17 25.17 -14.59
CA VAL A 9 -37.00 24.86 -13.15
C VAL A 9 -37.26 23.38 -12.83
N THR A 10 -38.17 22.73 -13.55
CA THR A 10 -38.51 21.31 -13.32
C THR A 10 -37.63 20.31 -14.09
N ARG A 11 -36.94 20.75 -15.15
CA ARG A 11 -36.11 19.90 -16.02
C ARG A 11 -34.62 20.24 -16.01
N PHE A 12 -34.23 21.31 -15.34
CA PHE A 12 -32.83 21.71 -15.23
C PHE A 12 -32.05 20.67 -14.43
N SER A 13 -31.17 19.95 -15.10
CA SER A 13 -30.22 19.01 -14.50
C SER A 13 -28.83 19.29 -15.03
N ILE A 14 -27.86 19.43 -14.13
CA ILE A 14 -26.45 19.51 -14.52
C ILE A 14 -25.90 18.09 -14.51
N ASN A 15 -25.35 17.65 -15.64
CA ASN A 15 -24.68 16.37 -15.75
C ASN A 15 -23.17 16.59 -15.91
N THR A 16 -22.38 16.06 -14.96
CA THR A 16 -20.91 16.12 -14.99
C THR A 16 -20.29 14.86 -15.58
N ASP A 17 -21.10 13.95 -16.15
CA ASP A 17 -20.66 12.74 -16.80
C ASP A 17 -20.00 13.06 -18.16
N VAL A 18 -18.67 13.03 -18.15
CA VAL A 18 -17.84 13.27 -19.34
C VAL A 18 -18.05 12.24 -20.45
N GLU A 19 -18.55 11.04 -20.13
CA GLU A 19 -18.80 10.00 -21.14
C GLU A 19 -19.99 10.37 -22.03
N ARG A 20 -20.94 11.18 -21.54
CA ARG A 20 -22.07 11.67 -22.33
C ARG A 20 -21.72 12.82 -23.27
N LEU A 21 -20.50 13.35 -23.18
CA LEU A 21 -20.02 14.37 -24.11
C LEU A 21 -19.54 13.77 -25.45
N ILE A 22 -19.40 12.44 -25.52
CA ILE A 22 -18.88 11.73 -26.68
C ILE A 22 -20.03 10.94 -27.36
N ALA A 23 -19.98 10.85 -28.69
CA ALA A 23 -20.95 10.08 -29.48
C ALA A 23 -20.99 8.62 -29.03
N GLN A 24 -22.20 8.13 -28.76
CA GLN A 24 -22.46 6.84 -28.10
C GLN A 24 -22.36 5.63 -29.05
N ASP A 25 -22.30 5.87 -30.36
CA ASP A 25 -22.34 4.87 -31.44
C ASP A 25 -20.96 4.44 -31.94
N LEU A 26 -19.91 4.71 -31.16
CA LEU A 26 -18.54 4.37 -31.52
C LEU A 26 -18.19 2.93 -31.09
N PRO A 27 -17.53 2.11 -31.94
CA PRO A 27 -17.20 0.72 -31.60
C PRO A 27 -16.32 0.52 -30.35
N TRP A 28 -15.58 1.53 -29.89
CA TRP A 28 -14.82 1.46 -28.64
C TRP A 28 -15.69 1.75 -27.42
N HIS A 29 -16.76 2.54 -27.57
CA HIS A 29 -17.69 2.88 -26.51
C HIS A 29 -18.57 1.68 -26.14
N GLU A 30 -19.04 0.92 -27.14
CA GLU A 30 -19.72 -0.37 -26.91
C GLU A 30 -18.87 -1.34 -26.09
N ARG A 31 -17.56 -1.42 -26.42
CA ARG A 31 -16.60 -2.23 -25.68
C ARG A 31 -16.37 -1.72 -24.26
N GLN A 32 -16.31 -0.41 -24.06
CA GLN A 32 -16.22 0.20 -22.73
C GLN A 32 -17.46 -0.09 -21.88
N ILE A 33 -18.66 0.05 -22.44
CA ILE A 33 -19.92 -0.27 -21.76
C ILE A 33 -19.94 -1.75 -21.36
N ALA A 34 -19.63 -2.65 -22.30
CA ALA A 34 -19.57 -4.10 -22.02
C ALA A 34 -18.56 -4.43 -20.92
N PHE A 35 -17.38 -3.80 -20.94
CA PHE A 35 -16.37 -3.96 -19.90
C PHE A 35 -16.86 -3.45 -18.54
N THR A 36 -17.42 -2.25 -18.45
CA THR A 36 -17.93 -1.65 -17.21
C THR A 36 -19.12 -2.43 -16.63
N GLN A 37 -19.96 -3.03 -17.49
CA GLN A 37 -21.05 -3.91 -17.04
C GLN A 37 -20.52 -5.22 -16.46
N THR A 38 -19.46 -5.78 -17.06
CA THR A 38 -18.86 -7.05 -16.61
C THR A 38 -17.98 -6.85 -15.37
N PHE A 39 -17.25 -5.74 -15.30
CA PHE A 39 -16.31 -5.38 -14.25
C PHE A 39 -16.62 -3.99 -13.70
N PRO A 40 -17.70 -3.83 -12.91
CA PRO A 40 -18.09 -2.53 -12.39
C PRO A 40 -17.02 -1.97 -11.44
N GLN A 41 -16.19 -1.04 -11.93
CA GLN A 41 -15.19 -0.31 -11.16
C GLN A 41 -15.82 0.85 -10.37
N LYS A 42 -16.80 0.54 -9.52
CA LYS A 42 -17.40 1.54 -8.64
C LYS A 42 -16.60 1.58 -7.33
N GLY A 43 -15.67 2.52 -7.21
CA GLY A 43 -14.86 2.67 -6.02
C GLY A 43 -14.12 4.01 -5.97
N ILE A 44 -13.66 4.35 -4.78
CA ILE A 44 -12.79 5.49 -4.53
C ILE A 44 -11.40 4.93 -4.21
N SER A 45 -10.37 5.42 -4.88
CA SER A 45 -8.98 5.14 -4.52
C SER A 45 -8.49 6.21 -3.56
N ALA A 46 -8.04 5.80 -2.37
CA ALA A 46 -7.43 6.68 -1.39
C ALA A 46 -5.94 6.38 -1.31
N VAL A 47 -5.10 7.41 -1.34
CA VAL A 47 -3.64 7.27 -1.23
C VAL A 47 -3.21 7.78 0.15
N VAL A 48 -2.48 6.96 0.89
CA VAL A 48 -1.94 7.29 2.21
C VAL A 48 -0.42 7.49 2.07
N THR A 49 0.06 8.65 2.50
CA THR A 49 1.49 9.00 2.45
C THR A 49 2.01 9.21 3.85
N ALA A 50 3.18 8.66 4.17
CA ALA A 50 3.87 8.84 5.43
C ALA A 50 5.39 8.95 5.23
N PRO A 51 6.17 9.41 6.23
CA PRO A 51 7.62 9.53 6.12
C PRO A 51 8.38 8.21 5.95
N THR A 52 7.79 7.08 6.37
CA THR A 52 8.37 5.75 6.19
C THR A 52 7.31 4.76 5.68
N PRO A 53 7.69 3.69 4.97
CA PRO A 53 6.77 2.67 4.49
C PRO A 53 5.93 2.03 5.61
N GLU A 54 6.55 1.75 6.75
CA GLU A 54 5.89 1.09 7.90
C GLU A 54 4.79 1.99 8.49
N ASN A 55 5.03 3.31 8.55
CA ASN A 55 4.03 4.27 8.99
C ASN A 55 2.88 4.39 7.99
N ALA A 56 3.17 4.28 6.69
CA ALA A 56 2.15 4.33 5.64
C ALA A 56 1.26 3.09 5.71
N GLU A 57 1.84 1.91 5.89
CA GLU A 57 1.11 0.64 6.07
C GLU A 57 0.21 0.70 7.31
N GLN A 58 0.75 1.05 8.48
CA GLN A 58 -0.02 1.17 9.72
C GLN A 58 -1.19 2.17 9.60
N ALA A 59 -0.96 3.32 8.96
CA ALA A 59 -2.00 4.32 8.74
C ALA A 59 -3.08 3.83 7.76
N THR A 60 -2.67 3.10 6.71
CA THR A 60 -3.59 2.51 5.74
C THR A 60 -4.47 1.44 6.39
N ASP A 61 -3.87 0.58 7.22
CA ASP A 61 -4.60 -0.45 7.98
C ASP A 61 -5.59 0.16 8.96
N ALA A 62 -5.17 1.18 9.71
CA ALA A 62 -6.05 1.89 10.64
C ALA A 62 -7.23 2.55 9.90
N LEU A 63 -6.97 3.16 8.75
CA LEU A 63 -8.01 3.74 7.90
C LEU A 63 -8.97 2.66 7.38
N ALA A 64 -8.45 1.56 6.83
CA ALA A 64 -9.25 0.47 6.30
C ALA A 64 -10.14 -0.16 7.39
N GLN A 65 -9.60 -0.39 8.58
CA GLN A 65 -10.35 -0.90 9.74
C GLN A 65 -11.44 0.08 10.17
N SER A 66 -11.19 1.39 10.15
CA SER A 66 -12.18 2.42 10.48
C SER A 66 -13.34 2.44 9.47
N LEU A 67 -13.04 2.36 8.17
CA LEU A 67 -14.04 2.34 7.11
C LEU A 67 -14.91 1.07 7.16
N LYS A 68 -14.30 -0.09 7.44
CA LYS A 68 -15.00 -1.38 7.58
C LYS A 68 -16.05 -1.39 8.69
N LYS A 69 -15.97 -0.48 9.68
CA LYS A 69 -16.97 -0.37 10.75
C LYS A 69 -18.32 0.21 10.28
N ASN A 70 -18.38 0.81 9.09
CA ASN A 70 -19.58 1.45 8.56
C ASN A 70 -20.02 0.82 7.22
N PRO A 71 -20.47 -0.45 7.20
CA PRO A 71 -20.78 -1.18 5.97
C PRO A 71 -21.93 -0.57 5.15
N ASN A 72 -22.80 0.23 5.78
CA ASN A 72 -23.87 0.96 5.08
C ASN A 72 -23.33 2.05 4.14
N LEU A 73 -22.19 2.66 4.49
CA LEU A 73 -21.53 3.69 3.69
C LEU A 73 -20.41 3.12 2.83
N PHE A 74 -19.73 2.09 3.34
CA PHE A 74 -18.61 1.43 2.67
C PHE A 74 -18.87 -0.08 2.57
N PRO A 75 -19.67 -0.53 1.58
CA PRO A 75 -20.05 -1.94 1.45
C PRO A 75 -18.85 -2.88 1.22
N ARG A 76 -17.77 -2.35 0.64
CA ARG A 76 -16.50 -3.04 0.47
C ARG A 76 -15.35 -2.07 0.68
N VAL A 77 -14.34 -2.51 1.43
CA VAL A 77 -13.07 -1.81 1.66
C VAL A 77 -11.97 -2.83 1.41
N ALA A 78 -11.08 -2.55 0.46
CA ALA A 78 -9.99 -3.43 0.07
C ALA A 78 -8.69 -2.63 -0.05
N GLN A 79 -7.59 -3.25 0.35
CA GLN A 79 -6.23 -2.79 0.10
C GLN A 79 -5.65 -3.72 -0.98
N PRO A 80 -5.44 -3.25 -2.23
CA PRO A 80 -5.02 -4.12 -3.33
C PRO A 80 -3.64 -4.76 -3.15
N ASP A 81 -2.79 -4.11 -2.35
CA ASP A 81 -1.37 -4.39 -2.15
C ASP A 81 -1.04 -4.97 -0.76
N SER A 82 -2.05 -5.21 0.08
CA SER A 82 -1.88 -5.60 1.48
C SER A 82 -2.96 -6.58 1.96
N GLY A 83 -2.80 -7.07 3.20
CA GLY A 83 -3.69 -7.99 3.90
C GLY A 83 -3.09 -9.39 4.08
N ASP A 84 -3.80 -10.24 4.84
CA ASP A 84 -3.34 -11.56 5.30
C ASP A 84 -2.66 -12.43 4.22
N PHE A 85 -3.08 -12.31 2.96
CA PHE A 85 -2.44 -13.01 1.85
C PHE A 85 -1.02 -12.48 1.59
N PHE A 86 -0.84 -11.17 1.42
CA PHE A 86 0.46 -10.58 1.15
C PHE A 86 1.37 -10.70 2.37
N ASP A 87 0.87 -10.45 3.59
CA ASP A 87 1.65 -10.57 4.84
C ASP A 87 2.33 -11.94 4.99
N ARG A 88 1.67 -13.00 4.49
CA ARG A 88 2.17 -14.38 4.58
C ARG A 88 2.92 -14.84 3.34
N ASN A 89 2.59 -14.31 2.17
CA ASN A 89 3.02 -14.87 0.88
C ASN A 89 3.85 -13.91 0.04
N GLN A 90 4.16 -12.69 0.50
CA GLN A 90 4.88 -11.69 -0.31
C GLN A 90 6.23 -12.21 -0.83
N LEU A 91 6.97 -12.99 -0.02
CA LEU A 91 8.23 -13.59 -0.45
C LEU A 91 8.06 -14.58 -1.62
N LEU A 92 6.89 -15.20 -1.77
CA LEU A 92 6.60 -16.12 -2.88
C LEU A 92 6.39 -15.39 -4.22
N LEU A 93 6.18 -14.08 -4.18
CA LEU A 93 6.01 -13.24 -5.37
C LEU A 93 7.35 -12.71 -5.90
N ALA A 94 8.44 -12.87 -5.15
CA ALA A 94 9.78 -12.49 -5.55
C ALA A 94 10.47 -13.61 -6.36
N SER A 95 11.53 -13.27 -7.09
CA SER A 95 12.33 -14.28 -7.81
C SER A 95 13.05 -15.21 -6.81
N THR A 96 13.34 -16.44 -7.22
CA THR A 96 14.06 -17.41 -6.37
C THR A 96 15.44 -16.89 -5.95
N SER A 97 16.09 -16.09 -6.80
CA SER A 97 17.37 -15.42 -6.48
C SER A 97 17.21 -14.38 -5.40
N ASP A 98 16.15 -13.57 -5.44
CA ASP A 98 15.90 -12.51 -4.46
C ASP A 98 15.54 -13.12 -3.11
N VAL A 99 14.66 -14.12 -3.09
CA VAL A 99 14.33 -14.86 -1.86
C VAL A 99 15.58 -15.44 -1.21
N ARG A 100 16.47 -16.07 -1.99
CA ARG A 100 17.73 -16.62 -1.49
C ARG A 100 18.63 -15.52 -0.89
N ARG A 101 18.70 -14.36 -1.54
CA ARG A 101 19.47 -13.21 -1.06
C ARG A 101 18.92 -12.67 0.25
N THR A 102 17.59 -12.48 0.32
CA THR A 102 16.90 -11.99 1.52
C THR A 102 17.10 -12.96 2.69
N VAL A 103 16.88 -14.25 2.49
CA VAL A 103 17.07 -15.27 3.53
C VAL A 103 18.53 -15.32 4.00
N ALA A 104 19.51 -15.27 3.08
CA ALA A 104 20.92 -15.22 3.46
C ALA A 104 21.26 -13.98 4.29
N GLY A 105 20.71 -12.82 3.94
CA GLY A 105 20.84 -11.58 4.70
C GLY A 105 20.23 -11.68 6.11
N LEU A 106 19.05 -12.29 6.23
CA LEU A 106 18.39 -12.51 7.53
C LEU A 106 19.19 -13.46 8.42
N ILE A 107 19.74 -14.55 7.87
CA ILE A 107 20.62 -15.48 8.61
C ILE A 107 21.86 -14.75 9.11
N GLN A 108 22.50 -13.95 8.26
CA GLN A 108 23.68 -13.19 8.65
C GLN A 108 23.38 -12.14 9.75
N ALA A 109 22.17 -11.59 9.75
CA ALA A 109 21.71 -10.62 10.74
C ALA A 109 21.16 -11.26 12.04
N GLU A 110 21.02 -12.59 12.12
CA GLU A 110 20.41 -13.29 13.26
C GLU A 110 20.94 -12.83 14.64
N PRO A 111 22.26 -12.69 14.88
CA PRO A 111 22.76 -12.28 16.20
C PRO A 111 22.27 -10.87 16.59
N VAL A 112 22.21 -9.97 15.62
CA VAL A 112 21.75 -8.58 15.79
C VAL A 112 20.24 -8.57 16.03
N LEU A 113 19.48 -9.32 15.22
CA LEU A 113 18.03 -9.44 15.35
C LEU A 113 17.62 -10.09 16.68
N SER A 114 18.36 -11.11 17.13
CA SER A 114 18.12 -11.74 18.42
C SER A 114 18.31 -10.76 19.58
N GLU A 115 19.31 -9.90 19.54
CA GLU A 115 19.53 -8.92 20.61
C GLU A 115 18.47 -7.80 20.58
N LEU A 116 18.14 -7.29 19.39
CA LEU A 116 17.07 -6.30 19.22
C LEU A 116 15.69 -6.84 19.63
N SER A 117 15.40 -8.12 19.38
CA SER A 117 14.14 -8.75 19.78
C SER A 117 13.96 -8.83 21.30
N ARG A 118 15.06 -8.82 22.06
CA ARG A 118 15.05 -8.83 23.54
C ARG A 118 14.83 -7.43 24.11
N ASP A 119 15.36 -6.41 23.45
CA ASP A 119 15.20 -5.01 23.85
C ASP A 119 15.03 -4.11 22.61
N THR A 120 13.77 -3.90 22.22
CA THR A 120 13.38 -3.02 21.11
C THR A 120 13.36 -1.53 21.50
N THR A 121 13.88 -1.16 22.68
CA THR A 121 13.96 0.26 23.07
C THR A 121 15.13 0.96 22.38
N LEU A 122 15.09 2.29 22.37
CA LEU A 122 16.20 3.10 21.86
C LEU A 122 17.54 2.74 22.54
N ARG A 123 17.51 2.40 23.84
CA ARG A 123 18.70 1.96 24.57
C ARG A 123 19.24 0.65 24.01
N GLY A 124 18.38 -0.36 23.85
CA GLY A 124 18.75 -1.65 23.28
C GLY A 124 19.35 -1.51 21.88
N VAL A 125 18.70 -0.73 21.02
CA VAL A 125 19.19 -0.41 19.67
C VAL A 125 20.58 0.25 19.72
N MET A 126 20.76 1.26 20.58
CA MET A 126 22.05 1.97 20.72
C MET A 126 23.17 1.07 21.26
N ASN A 127 22.86 0.10 22.12
CA ASN A 127 23.82 -0.89 22.62
C ASN A 127 24.31 -1.79 21.48
N VAL A 128 23.39 -2.29 20.65
CA VAL A 128 23.71 -3.13 19.49
C VAL A 128 24.57 -2.37 18.48
N LEU A 129 24.22 -1.11 18.19
CA LEU A 129 25.01 -0.25 17.29
C LEU A 129 26.41 0.05 17.85
N SER A 130 26.52 0.31 19.15
CA SER A 130 27.81 0.56 19.81
C SER A 130 28.72 -0.67 19.79
N PHE A 131 28.14 -1.86 20.00
CA PHE A 131 28.85 -3.13 19.88
C PHE A 131 29.38 -3.37 18.46
N ALA A 132 28.51 -3.21 17.45
CA ALA A 132 28.89 -3.39 16.06
C ALA A 132 29.98 -2.39 15.62
N ALA A 133 29.87 -1.11 16.03
CA ALA A 133 30.89 -0.10 15.77
C ALA A 133 32.24 -0.43 16.45
N GLY A 134 32.20 -0.99 17.68
CA GLY A 134 33.37 -1.45 18.40
C GLY A 134 34.11 -2.60 17.68
N GLU A 135 33.36 -3.57 17.14
CA GLU A 135 33.92 -4.71 16.41
C GLU A 135 34.48 -4.32 15.04
N VAL A 136 33.90 -3.31 14.37
CA VAL A 136 34.49 -2.71 13.16
C VAL A 136 35.83 -2.05 13.49
N ARG A 137 35.89 -1.29 14.59
CA ARG A 137 37.13 -0.63 15.02
C ARG A 137 38.23 -1.62 15.41
N ARG A 138 37.85 -2.81 15.87
CA ARG A 138 38.76 -3.93 16.18
C ARG A 138 39.14 -4.76 14.94
N GLY A 139 38.67 -4.39 13.75
CA GLY A 139 38.95 -5.09 12.49
C GLY A 139 38.27 -6.46 12.36
N ARG A 140 37.32 -6.78 13.23
CA ARG A 140 36.60 -8.07 13.26
C ARG A 140 35.34 -8.06 12.39
N LEU A 141 34.83 -6.87 12.05
CA LEU A 141 33.72 -6.66 11.12
C LEU A 141 34.10 -5.61 10.07
N LYS A 142 33.68 -5.79 8.82
CA LYS A 142 33.82 -4.78 7.76
C LYS A 142 32.56 -3.91 7.69
N LEU A 143 32.69 -2.60 7.44
CA LEU A 143 31.54 -1.69 7.29
C LEU A 143 30.53 -2.15 6.23
N ASP A 144 31.01 -2.80 5.18
CA ASP A 144 30.15 -3.31 4.10
C ASP A 144 29.20 -4.42 4.57
N GLN A 145 29.53 -5.10 5.67
CA GLN A 145 28.68 -6.13 6.30
C GLN A 145 27.61 -5.54 7.22
N LEU A 146 27.68 -4.24 7.53
CA LEU A 146 26.66 -3.49 8.29
C LEU A 146 25.60 -2.84 7.40
N LYS A 147 25.73 -2.93 6.06
CA LYS A 147 24.64 -2.52 5.17
C LYS A 147 23.43 -3.40 5.44
N TRP A 148 22.42 -2.80 6.04
CA TRP A 148 21.18 -3.48 6.38
C TRP A 148 20.55 -4.07 5.11
N PRO A 149 20.37 -5.40 5.02
CA PRO A 149 19.97 -6.07 3.78
C PRO A 149 18.51 -5.79 3.37
N LEU A 150 17.73 -5.06 4.19
CA LEU A 150 16.30 -4.81 3.95
C LEU A 150 16.00 -3.46 3.29
N ILE A 151 17.00 -2.66 2.94
CA ILE A 151 16.79 -1.40 2.21
C ILE A 151 17.44 -1.53 0.84
N ASN A 152 16.60 -1.89 -0.13
CA ASN A 152 16.84 -1.64 -1.54
C ASN A 152 15.59 -1.02 -2.13
#